data_AF-A0A542W1Z8-F1
#
_entry.id   AF-A0A542W1Z8-F1
#
_cell.length_a   1.000
_cell.length_b   1.000
_cell.length_c   1.000
_cell.angle_alpha   90.00
_cell.angle_beta   90.00
_cell.angle_gamma   90.00
#
_symmetry.space_group_name_H-M   'P 1'
#
loop_
_entity.id
_entity.type
_entity.pdbx_description
1 polymer ?
#
loop_
_entity_poly.entity_id
_entity_poly.type
_entity_poly.pdbx_seq_one_letter_code
_entity_poly.pdbx_strand_id
1 'polypeptide(L)'
;MTIQINAAFDGGNIHVVEQDGNRLYLEIIKDNQSDFFQWFYFKVTGAKDQALEIVITNASDSAFPAGWPDYQARVSEDRKDWQVTETDYRDGMLTIRYQPRSNIAYFAYFAPYSMERHHDLIARISGKEGVGYEELGKTLDGQTMDCLTMGEGKRSIWLIARQHPGETMAEWWMEGALERLTDENDSVARLLRQKARFHIVPNMNPDGSCRGHLRTNACGANLNREWAEPTASRSPEVLAVRNHMDKIGVDFVMDVHGDEAIPHVFLAGFEGIPDLDKAQDKLFRRFRNKLAKYSPDFQRSEGYENDEPGQANLALATNQLAYRYKAVSMTLEMPFKDHDDMPDFKRAWSPERSKHLAHDCLAILAEMIDQLPVSGKELG
;
A
#
# COMPACT_ATOMS: atom_id res chain seq x y z
N MET A 1 31.97 1.16 21.31
CA MET A 1 31.28 2.24 20.58
C MET A 1 29.96 2.48 21.30
N THR A 2 29.45 3.71 21.33
CA THR A 2 28.17 4.04 21.99
C THR A 2 27.01 3.76 21.03
N ILE A 3 25.99 3.03 21.49
CA ILE A 3 24.77 2.79 20.69
C ILE A 3 24.03 4.11 20.49
N GLN A 4 23.57 4.39 19.27
CA GLN A 4 22.79 5.58 18.92
C GLN A 4 21.58 5.20 18.07
N ILE A 5 20.42 5.84 18.34
CA ILE A 5 19.18 5.67 17.60
C ILE A 5 18.85 6.96 16.85
N ASN A 6 18.42 6.85 15.59
CA ASN A 6 18.02 7.98 14.78
C ASN A 6 16.88 7.61 13.84
N ALA A 7 15.91 8.51 13.68
CA ALA A 7 14.82 8.41 12.70
C ALA A 7 14.63 9.72 11.90
N ALA A 8 15.64 10.61 11.89
CA ALA A 8 15.57 11.89 11.19
C ALA A 8 15.90 11.72 9.70
N PHE A 9 15.08 10.95 8.99
CA PHE A 9 15.19 10.66 7.56
C PHE A 9 13.81 10.28 7.01
N ASP A 10 13.69 10.20 5.68
CA ASP A 10 12.47 9.83 4.95
C ASP A 10 11.79 8.58 5.52
N GLY A 11 10.53 8.73 5.92
CA GLY A 11 9.69 7.69 6.50
C GLY A 11 10.07 7.31 7.93
N GLY A 12 11.07 7.96 8.53
CA GLY A 12 11.54 7.65 9.87
C GLY A 12 10.52 8.05 10.95
N ASN A 13 10.27 7.13 11.87
CA ASN A 13 9.38 7.35 13.02
C ASN A 13 9.87 6.52 14.21
N ILE A 14 10.39 7.20 15.23
CA ILE A 14 10.60 6.65 16.58
C ILE A 14 10.92 7.79 17.57
N HIS A 15 10.53 7.62 18.82
CA HIS A 15 10.97 8.41 19.97
C HIS A 15 11.79 7.53 20.92
N VAL A 16 12.92 8.04 21.43
CA VAL A 16 13.75 7.34 22.42
C VAL A 16 13.34 7.81 23.81
N VAL A 17 12.80 6.90 24.62
CA VAL A 17 12.38 7.17 26.00
C VAL A 17 13.57 6.98 26.94
N GLU A 18 14.21 5.81 26.85
CA GLU A 18 15.31 5.43 27.73
C GLU A 18 16.27 4.48 27.01
N GLN A 19 17.55 4.52 27.38
CA GLN A 19 18.57 3.60 26.90
C GLN A 19 19.38 3.08 28.09
N ASP A 20 19.27 1.78 28.36
CA ASP A 20 20.07 1.07 29.37
C ASP A 20 21.00 0.06 28.67
N GLY A 21 22.21 0.51 28.36
CA GLY A 21 23.17 -0.28 27.58
C GLY A 21 22.62 -0.66 26.20
N ASN A 22 22.29 -1.94 26.04
CA ASN A 22 21.76 -2.53 24.80
C ASN A 22 20.24 -2.72 24.83
N ARG A 23 19.60 -2.35 25.94
CA ARG A 23 18.15 -2.37 26.09
C ARG A 23 17.61 -0.97 25.80
N LEU A 24 16.79 -0.87 24.76
CA LEU A 24 16.32 0.39 24.19
C LEU A 24 14.81 0.50 24.40
N TYR A 25 14.35 1.47 25.18
CA TYR A 25 12.93 1.74 25.38
C TYR A 25 12.50 2.87 24.47
N LEU A 26 11.58 2.56 23.56
CA LEU A 26 11.18 3.41 22.45
C LEU A 26 9.66 3.58 22.44
N GLU A 27 9.19 4.66 21.84
CA GLU A 27 7.77 4.90 21.56
C GLU A 27 7.57 5.24 20.09
N ILE A 28 6.47 4.77 19.52
CA ILE A 28 6.04 5.16 18.18
C ILE A 28 5.38 6.53 18.26
N ILE A 29 5.74 7.44 17.36
CA ILE A 29 5.19 8.80 17.31
C ILE A 29 3.87 8.79 16.53
N LYS A 30 2.88 9.51 17.05
CA LYS A 30 1.61 9.77 16.38
C LYS A 30 1.77 10.46 15.04
N ASP A 31 0.95 10.06 14.08
CA ASP A 31 0.72 10.80 12.86
C ASP A 31 0.41 12.28 13.18
N ASN A 32 0.95 13.20 12.40
CA ASN A 32 0.74 14.62 12.62
C ASN A 32 -0.75 14.98 12.55
N GLN A 33 -1.25 15.68 13.57
CA GLN A 33 -2.65 16.07 13.72
C GLN A 33 -3.64 14.88 13.68
N SER A 34 -3.21 13.71 14.16
CA SER A 34 -4.04 12.52 14.30
C SER A 34 -3.67 11.74 15.56
N ASP A 35 -4.57 10.85 15.98
CA ASP A 35 -4.29 9.89 17.06
C ASP A 35 -3.72 8.56 16.55
N PHE A 36 -3.69 8.34 15.23
CA PHE A 36 -3.17 7.13 14.63
C PHE A 36 -1.65 7.00 14.81
N PHE A 37 -1.19 5.80 15.14
CA PHE A 37 0.20 5.36 14.99
C PHE A 37 0.28 3.83 14.96
N GLN A 38 1.31 3.31 14.28
CA GLN A 38 1.69 1.90 14.23
C GLN A 38 3.04 1.77 13.49
N TRP A 39 3.21 2.59 12.44
CA TRP A 39 4.43 2.63 11.64
C TRP A 39 5.62 3.11 12.48
N PHE A 40 6.69 2.32 12.49
CA PHE A 40 7.99 2.73 12.99
C PHE A 40 9.05 2.47 11.92
N TYR A 41 10.06 3.34 11.89
CA TYR A 41 11.25 3.13 11.07
C TYR A 41 12.41 3.91 11.67
N PHE A 42 13.47 3.21 12.09
CA PHE A 42 14.63 3.84 12.70
C PHE A 42 15.92 3.09 12.41
N LYS A 43 17.04 3.77 12.63
CA LYS A 43 18.39 3.26 12.49
C LYS A 43 19.06 3.18 13.87
N VAL A 44 19.70 2.06 14.13
CA VAL A 44 20.62 1.86 15.26
C VAL A 44 22.05 1.82 14.72
N THR A 45 22.97 2.52 15.38
CA THR A 45 24.40 2.51 15.06
C THR A 45 25.26 2.19 16.27
N GLY A 46 26.48 1.68 16.05
CA GLY A 46 27.45 1.38 17.11
C GLY A 46 27.18 0.08 17.90
N ALA A 47 26.24 -0.73 17.41
CA ALA A 47 25.75 -1.96 18.07
C ALA A 47 26.34 -3.26 17.46
N LYS A 48 27.45 -3.19 16.74
CA LYS A 48 28.06 -4.39 16.13
C LYS A 48 28.37 -5.44 17.20
N ASP A 49 27.96 -6.68 16.92
CA ASP A 49 28.14 -7.87 17.76
C ASP A 49 27.50 -7.75 19.17
N GLN A 50 26.59 -6.78 19.36
CA GLN A 50 25.88 -6.56 20.61
C GLN A 50 24.43 -7.01 20.47
N ALA A 51 23.97 -7.91 21.35
CA ALA A 51 22.57 -8.30 21.40
C ALA A 51 21.72 -7.11 21.86
N LEU A 52 20.88 -6.61 20.96
CA LEU A 52 19.91 -5.55 21.22
C LEU A 52 18.60 -6.14 21.71
N GLU A 53 18.00 -5.48 22.70
CA GLU A 53 16.60 -5.67 23.07
C GLU A 53 15.89 -4.33 22.95
N ILE A 54 15.04 -4.18 21.94
CA ILE A 54 14.28 -2.95 21.68
C ILE A 54 12.85 -3.17 22.15
N VAL A 55 12.38 -2.34 23.07
CA VAL A 55 11.04 -2.41 23.66
C VAL A 55 10.25 -1.20 23.20
N ILE A 56 9.22 -1.41 22.39
CA ILE A 56 8.23 -0.38 22.06
C ILE A 56 7.17 -0.40 23.17
N THR A 57 7.17 0.63 24.01
CA THR A 57 6.40 0.66 25.26
C THR A 57 4.94 1.04 25.06
N ASN A 58 4.60 1.76 24.00
CA ASN A 58 3.24 2.23 23.70
C ASN A 58 2.50 1.37 22.65
N ALA A 59 2.94 0.13 22.41
CA ALA A 59 2.36 -0.72 21.37
C ALA A 59 0.87 -1.03 21.60
N SER A 60 0.41 -1.24 22.85
CA SER A 60 -1.01 -1.45 23.15
C SER A 60 -1.92 -0.28 22.80
N ASP A 61 -1.37 0.94 22.76
CA ASP A 61 -2.12 2.17 22.52
C ASP A 61 -2.18 2.55 21.03
N SER A 62 -1.54 1.74 20.18
CA SER A 62 -1.49 1.92 18.73
C SER A 62 -2.87 1.80 18.07
N ALA A 63 -2.95 2.22 16.81
CA ALA A 63 -4.17 2.19 16.01
C ALA A 63 -4.77 0.78 15.89
N PHE A 64 -3.91 -0.23 15.77
CA PHE A 64 -4.31 -1.62 15.56
C PHE A 64 -3.52 -2.55 16.48
N PRO A 65 -3.87 -2.64 17.77
CA PRO A 65 -3.16 -3.50 18.71
C PRO A 65 -3.24 -5.00 18.35
N ALA A 66 -4.29 -5.41 17.62
CA ALA A 66 -4.43 -6.75 17.05
C ALA A 66 -3.40 -7.08 15.95
N GLY A 67 -2.68 -6.06 15.45
CA GLY A 67 -1.57 -6.22 14.53
C GLY A 67 -0.28 -6.71 15.17
N TRP A 68 -0.15 -6.69 16.50
CA TRP A 68 1.08 -7.10 17.21
C TRP A 68 1.22 -8.59 17.53
N PRO A 69 0.15 -9.31 17.92
CA PRO A 69 0.21 -10.76 18.07
C PRO A 69 0.73 -11.42 16.78
N ASP A 70 1.73 -12.28 16.93
CA ASP A 70 2.40 -13.03 15.85
C ASP A 70 3.10 -12.18 14.77
N TYR A 71 3.22 -10.87 15.00
CA TYR A 71 3.97 -9.97 14.12
C TYR A 71 5.49 -10.03 14.39
N GLN A 72 6.27 -9.94 13.32
CA GLN A 72 7.73 -9.86 13.39
C GLN A 72 8.27 -8.59 12.73
N ALA A 73 9.07 -7.83 13.49
CA ALA A 73 9.71 -6.62 12.98
C ALA A 73 10.65 -6.90 11.81
N ARG A 74 10.70 -5.97 10.85
CA ARG A 74 11.63 -6.03 9.73
C ARG A 74 12.97 -5.43 10.13
N VAL A 75 14.06 -6.09 9.76
CA VAL A 75 15.44 -5.65 9.98
C VAL A 75 16.24 -5.68 8.67
N SER A 76 17.13 -4.70 8.49
CA SER A 76 18.08 -4.66 7.38
C SER A 76 19.36 -3.93 7.76
N GLU A 77 20.52 -4.43 7.34
CA GLU A 77 21.81 -3.75 7.54
C GLU A 77 22.26 -2.94 6.31
N ASP A 78 21.56 -3.07 5.19
CA ASP A 78 21.90 -2.40 3.92
C ASP A 78 20.73 -1.63 3.27
N ARG A 79 19.55 -1.65 3.91
CA ARG A 79 18.26 -1.11 3.44
C ARG A 79 17.73 -1.75 2.16
N LYS A 80 18.31 -2.87 1.73
CA LYS A 80 17.90 -3.61 0.52
C LYS A 80 17.33 -4.97 0.88
N ASP A 81 18.10 -5.80 1.59
CA ASP A 81 17.61 -7.09 2.07
C ASP A 81 16.93 -6.90 3.42
N TRP A 82 15.60 -6.95 3.40
CA TRP A 82 14.76 -6.88 4.60
C TRP A 82 14.33 -8.29 5.00
N GLN A 83 14.56 -8.62 6.27
CA GLN A 83 14.22 -9.92 6.86
C GLN A 83 13.42 -9.70 8.14
N VAL A 84 12.73 -10.73 8.61
CA VAL A 84 12.12 -10.69 9.96
C VAL A 84 13.19 -10.91 11.03
N THR A 85 12.93 -10.40 12.23
CA THR A 85 13.73 -10.69 13.43
C THR A 85 12.84 -11.13 14.58
N GLU A 86 13.44 -11.80 15.57
CA GLU A 86 12.72 -12.24 16.76
C GLU A 86 11.96 -11.07 17.40
N THR A 87 10.64 -11.24 17.52
CA THR A 87 9.73 -10.23 18.02
C THR A 87 8.69 -10.92 18.89
N ASP A 88 8.33 -10.32 20.01
CA ASP A 88 7.33 -10.83 20.95
C ASP A 88 6.47 -9.67 21.43
N TYR A 89 5.16 -9.90 21.56
CA TYR A 89 4.21 -8.92 22.08
C TYR A 89 3.57 -9.44 23.36
N ARG A 90 3.87 -8.80 24.49
CA ARG A 90 3.37 -9.19 25.83
C ARG A 90 3.18 -7.96 26.69
N ASP A 91 2.16 -8.01 27.54
CA ASP A 91 1.83 -6.96 28.52
C ASP A 91 1.76 -5.55 27.90
N GLY A 92 1.28 -5.46 26.66
CA GLY A 92 1.12 -4.21 25.91
C GLY A 92 2.39 -3.66 25.25
N MET A 93 3.51 -4.38 25.34
CA MET A 93 4.79 -3.95 24.78
C MET A 93 5.25 -4.88 23.64
N LEU A 94 5.85 -4.31 22.60
CA LEU A 94 6.48 -5.07 21.52
C LEU A 94 8.00 -5.11 21.76
N THR A 95 8.56 -6.31 21.93
CA THR A 95 10.00 -6.50 22.14
C THR A 95 10.65 -7.12 20.90
N ILE A 96 11.63 -6.42 20.32
CA ILE A 96 12.39 -6.81 19.14
C ILE A 96 13.81 -7.18 19.58
N ARG A 97 14.29 -8.37 19.22
CA ARG A 97 15.64 -8.85 19.54
C ARG A 97 16.46 -9.07 18.27
N TYR A 98 17.68 -8.56 18.27
CA TYR A 98 18.59 -8.71 17.13
C TYR A 98 20.05 -8.49 17.55
N GLN A 99 20.99 -9.20 16.93
CA GLN A 99 22.42 -8.97 17.08
C GLN A 99 23.01 -8.52 15.73
N PRO A 100 23.31 -7.22 15.56
CA PRO A 100 23.89 -6.70 14.32
C PRO A 100 25.27 -7.30 14.02
N ARG A 101 25.50 -7.64 12.75
CA ARG A 101 26.81 -8.08 12.23
C ARG A 101 27.68 -6.90 11.81
N SER A 102 27.07 -5.76 11.50
CA SER A 102 27.73 -4.50 11.20
C SER A 102 27.40 -3.43 12.25
N ASN A 103 28.03 -2.26 12.12
CA ASN A 103 27.79 -1.12 13.02
C ASN A 103 26.49 -0.36 12.70
N ILE A 104 25.66 -0.85 11.78
CA ILE A 104 24.44 -0.21 11.34
C ILE A 104 23.35 -1.27 11.14
N ALA A 105 22.18 -1.03 11.73
CA ALA A 105 20.99 -1.83 11.49
C ALA A 105 19.78 -0.89 11.44
N TYR A 106 18.85 -1.21 10.57
CA TYR A 106 17.58 -0.53 10.43
C TYR A 106 16.45 -1.46 10.85
N PHE A 107 15.47 -0.92 11.55
CA PHE A 107 14.28 -1.64 11.99
C PHE A 107 13.04 -0.90 11.51
N ALA A 108 12.07 -1.62 10.97
CA ALA A 108 10.85 -1.02 10.42
C ALA A 108 9.62 -1.91 10.62
N TYR A 109 8.44 -1.30 10.51
CA TYR A 109 7.15 -2.01 10.56
C TYR A 109 6.94 -2.91 9.32
N PHE A 110 7.33 -2.41 8.15
CA PHE A 110 7.47 -3.18 6.91
C PHE A 110 8.70 -2.67 6.15
N ALA A 111 9.14 -3.37 5.10
CA ALA A 111 10.21 -2.89 4.23
C ALA A 111 9.86 -1.52 3.59
N PRO A 112 10.52 -0.41 3.99
CA PRO A 112 10.12 0.93 3.56
C PRO A 112 10.27 1.15 2.06
N TYR A 113 9.45 2.04 1.52
CA TYR A 113 9.56 2.57 0.16
C TYR A 113 9.70 4.09 0.25
N SER A 114 10.91 4.60 0.02
CA SER A 114 11.27 6.02 0.19
C SER A 114 10.79 6.88 -0.97
N MET A 115 10.61 8.18 -0.75
CA MET A 115 10.31 9.16 -1.79
C MET A 115 11.41 9.23 -2.86
N GLU A 116 12.68 9.06 -2.51
CA GLU A 116 13.74 8.96 -3.53
C GLU A 116 13.54 7.74 -4.45
N ARG A 117 13.06 6.61 -3.91
CA ARG A 117 12.76 5.43 -4.72
C ARG A 117 11.51 5.68 -5.58
N HIS A 118 10.55 6.43 -5.06
CA HIS A 118 9.38 6.88 -5.82
C HIS A 118 9.81 7.73 -7.01
N HIS A 119 10.64 8.77 -6.79
CA HIS A 119 11.16 9.61 -7.86
C HIS A 119 11.96 8.80 -8.89
N ASP A 120 12.82 7.87 -8.45
CA ASP A 120 13.55 6.96 -9.33
C ASP A 120 12.61 6.07 -10.15
N LEU A 121 11.53 5.56 -9.55
CA LEU A 121 10.51 4.76 -10.23
C LEU A 121 9.79 5.60 -11.31
N ILE A 122 9.29 6.78 -10.95
CA ILE A 122 8.58 7.67 -11.87
C ILE A 122 9.49 8.05 -13.04
N ALA A 123 10.72 8.48 -12.78
CA ALA A 123 11.69 8.85 -13.81
C ALA A 123 12.03 7.66 -14.74
N ARG A 124 12.27 6.48 -14.16
CA ARG A 124 12.60 5.26 -14.92
C ARG A 124 11.46 4.81 -15.82
N ILE A 125 10.23 4.82 -15.30
CA ILE A 125 9.07 4.29 -16.02
C ILE A 125 8.53 5.29 -17.04
N SER A 126 8.46 6.58 -16.70
CA SER A 126 8.05 7.63 -17.67
C SER A 126 9.01 7.76 -18.85
N GLY A 127 10.29 7.38 -18.69
CA GLY A 127 11.26 7.35 -19.78
C GLY A 127 11.09 6.22 -20.80
N LYS A 128 10.15 5.28 -20.58
CA LYS A 128 9.89 4.18 -21.51
C LYS A 128 8.94 4.58 -22.63
N GLU A 129 9.09 3.95 -23.80
CA GLU A 129 8.21 4.20 -24.95
C GLU A 129 6.75 3.85 -24.62
N GLY A 130 5.82 4.71 -25.04
CA GLY A 130 4.38 4.52 -24.83
C GLY A 130 3.90 4.80 -23.41
N VAL A 131 4.75 5.36 -22.53
CA VAL A 131 4.36 5.82 -21.19
C VAL A 131 4.23 7.34 -21.17
N GLY A 132 3.07 7.83 -20.77
CA GLY A 132 2.81 9.22 -20.45
C GLY A 132 2.98 9.50 -18.95
N TYR A 133 3.26 10.74 -18.62
CA TYR A 133 3.33 11.25 -17.26
C TYR A 133 2.45 12.49 -17.12
N GLU A 134 1.68 12.55 -16.04
CA GLU A 134 0.87 13.71 -15.68
C GLU A 134 1.01 14.00 -14.17
N GLU A 135 1.37 15.24 -13.83
CA GLU A 135 1.21 15.78 -12.47
C GLU A 135 -0.27 16.14 -12.29
N LEU A 136 -1.02 15.32 -11.54
CA LEU A 136 -2.47 15.53 -11.35
C LEU A 136 -2.79 16.71 -10.44
N GLY A 137 -1.85 17.09 -9.59
CA GLY A 137 -1.97 18.14 -8.59
C GLY A 137 -0.81 18.07 -7.60
N LYS A 138 -0.96 18.80 -6.49
CA LYS A 138 0.02 18.83 -5.41
C LYS A 138 -0.60 18.44 -4.08
N THR A 139 0.21 17.82 -3.23
CA THR A 139 -0.10 17.56 -1.83
C THR A 139 -0.04 18.85 -1.00
N LEU A 140 -0.33 18.76 0.30
CA LEU A 140 -0.30 19.91 1.22
C LEU A 140 1.13 20.44 1.46
N ASP A 141 2.13 19.55 1.46
CA ASP A 141 3.56 19.94 1.54
C ASP A 141 4.15 20.30 0.18
N GLY A 142 3.36 20.24 -0.89
CA GLY A 142 3.76 20.65 -2.24
C GLY A 142 4.47 19.56 -3.06
N GLN A 143 4.42 18.30 -2.64
CA GLN A 143 4.85 17.15 -3.43
C GLN A 143 3.87 16.88 -4.58
N THR A 144 4.34 16.21 -5.62
CA THR A 144 3.56 15.92 -6.83
C THR A 144 2.62 14.72 -6.62
N MET A 145 1.42 14.82 -7.18
CA MET A 145 0.53 13.66 -7.36
C MET A 145 0.80 13.05 -8.73
N ASP A 146 1.76 12.12 -8.78
CA ASP A 146 2.28 11.55 -10.01
C ASP A 146 1.36 10.46 -10.58
N CYS A 147 0.96 10.60 -11.85
CA CYS A 147 0.19 9.61 -12.59
C CYS A 147 0.93 9.18 -13.86
N LEU A 148 1.12 7.87 -14.00
CA LEU A 148 1.68 7.25 -15.19
C LEU A 148 0.54 6.69 -16.04
N THR A 149 0.55 7.01 -17.33
CA THR A 149 -0.46 6.52 -18.28
C THR A 149 0.17 5.66 -19.37
N MET A 150 -0.49 4.57 -19.76
CA MET A 150 0.03 3.69 -20.83
C MET A 150 -1.07 2.86 -21.48
N GLY A 151 -0.85 2.47 -22.73
CA GLY A 151 -1.81 1.71 -23.52
C GLY A 151 -2.70 2.59 -24.41
N GLU A 152 -3.40 1.92 -25.32
CA GLU A 152 -4.15 2.53 -26.43
C GLU A 152 -5.63 2.12 -26.44
N GLY A 153 -5.99 1.17 -25.59
CA GLY A 153 -7.35 0.65 -25.56
C GLY A 153 -8.35 1.62 -24.93
N LYS A 154 -9.63 1.37 -25.19
CA LYS A 154 -10.73 2.25 -24.75
C LYS A 154 -11.12 2.07 -23.28
N ARG A 155 -10.70 0.99 -22.63
CA ARG A 155 -11.04 0.71 -21.23
C ARG A 155 -10.15 1.49 -20.29
N SER A 156 -10.75 2.29 -19.41
CA SER A 156 -10.03 3.07 -18.41
C SER A 156 -9.80 2.25 -17.16
N ILE A 157 -8.54 1.84 -16.94
CA ILE A 157 -8.13 1.02 -15.80
C ILE A 157 -7.33 1.89 -14.84
N TRP A 158 -7.79 1.99 -13.60
CA TRP A 158 -7.11 2.74 -12.55
C TRP A 158 -6.44 1.83 -11.54
N LEU A 159 -5.19 2.11 -11.22
CA LEU A 159 -4.45 1.45 -10.14
C LEU A 159 -3.96 2.55 -9.20
N ILE A 160 -4.47 2.57 -7.97
CA ILE A 160 -4.08 3.54 -6.95
C ILE A 160 -3.56 2.79 -5.73
N ALA A 161 -2.55 3.33 -5.05
CA ALA A 161 -1.91 2.67 -3.91
C ALA A 161 -1.59 3.64 -2.80
N ARG A 162 -1.43 3.09 -1.59
CA ARG A 162 -0.74 3.77 -0.48
C ARG A 162 -1.44 5.07 -0.06
N GLN A 163 -2.78 5.04 -0.02
CA GLN A 163 -3.57 6.11 0.59
C GLN A 163 -3.22 6.26 2.08
N HIS A 164 -3.01 5.13 2.74
CA HIS A 164 -2.36 5.07 4.04
C HIS A 164 -0.83 4.94 3.83
N PRO A 165 -0.04 5.92 4.29
CA PRO A 165 1.37 6.04 3.94
C PRO A 165 2.27 4.91 4.48
N GLY A 166 1.90 4.31 5.60
CA GLY A 166 2.64 3.22 6.24
C GLY A 166 2.50 1.87 5.51
N GLU A 167 1.51 1.74 4.63
CA GLU A 167 1.21 0.52 3.85
C GLU A 167 2.14 0.41 2.62
N THR A 168 3.44 0.39 2.88
CA THR A 168 4.49 0.46 1.85
C THR A 168 4.47 -0.70 0.85
N MET A 169 3.92 -1.87 1.23
CA MET A 169 3.66 -2.99 0.33
C MET A 169 2.84 -2.60 -0.90
N ALA A 170 1.95 -1.60 -0.77
CA ALA A 170 1.12 -1.13 -1.86
C ALA A 170 1.94 -0.49 -2.99
N GLU A 171 2.97 0.28 -2.66
CA GLU A 171 3.83 0.87 -3.69
C GLU A 171 4.85 -0.15 -4.24
N TRP A 172 5.27 -1.13 -3.44
CA TRP A 172 6.01 -2.28 -3.95
C TRP A 172 5.20 -3.08 -4.98
N TRP A 173 3.91 -3.27 -4.73
CA TRP A 173 2.98 -3.86 -5.71
C TRP A 173 2.90 -3.00 -6.98
N MET A 174 2.82 -1.67 -6.86
CA MET A 174 2.81 -0.77 -8.01
C MET A 174 4.10 -0.82 -8.83
N GLU A 175 5.26 -0.92 -8.17
CA GLU A 175 6.53 -1.11 -8.86
C GLU A 175 6.52 -2.40 -9.70
N GLY A 176 6.02 -3.51 -9.16
CA GLY A 176 5.88 -4.77 -9.91
C GLY A 176 4.87 -4.67 -11.07
N ALA A 177 3.73 -4.02 -10.84
CA ALA A 177 2.73 -3.78 -11.88
C ALA A 177 3.34 -2.98 -13.04
N LEU A 178 4.04 -1.88 -12.74
CA LEU A 178 4.68 -1.01 -13.74
C LEU A 178 5.82 -1.72 -14.47
N GLU A 179 6.63 -2.51 -13.77
CA GLU A 179 7.71 -3.31 -14.37
C GLU A 179 7.16 -4.28 -15.42
N ARG A 180 6.10 -5.02 -15.09
CA ARG A 180 5.44 -5.93 -16.03
C ARG A 180 4.71 -5.19 -17.16
N LEU A 181 3.91 -4.18 -16.82
CA LEU A 181 3.13 -3.41 -17.80
C LEU A 181 4.00 -2.66 -18.80
N THR A 182 5.29 -2.48 -18.52
CA THR A 182 6.24 -1.84 -19.42
C THR A 182 7.32 -2.78 -19.94
N ASP A 183 7.11 -4.10 -19.81
CA ASP A 183 7.86 -5.10 -20.56
C ASP A 183 7.21 -5.27 -21.95
N GLU A 184 8.04 -5.16 -22.99
CA GLU A 184 7.63 -5.33 -24.39
C GLU A 184 7.55 -6.82 -24.77
N ASN A 185 8.28 -7.67 -24.07
CA ASN A 185 8.31 -9.11 -24.34
C ASN A 185 7.18 -9.86 -23.64
N ASP A 186 6.58 -9.27 -22.60
CA ASP A 186 5.44 -9.87 -21.90
C ASP A 186 4.15 -9.76 -22.76
N SER A 187 3.62 -10.91 -23.16
CA SER A 187 2.40 -10.99 -23.98
C SER A 187 1.12 -10.57 -23.25
N VAL A 188 1.05 -10.76 -21.92
CA VAL A 188 -0.06 -10.32 -21.08
C VAL A 188 -0.07 -8.80 -21.03
N ALA A 189 1.10 -8.18 -20.80
CA ALA A 189 1.25 -6.74 -20.77
C ALA A 189 0.90 -6.09 -22.11
N ARG A 190 1.38 -6.66 -23.24
CA ARG A 190 1.00 -6.18 -24.59
C ARG A 190 -0.51 -6.29 -24.84
N LEU A 191 -1.14 -7.41 -24.49
CA LEU A 191 -2.59 -7.58 -24.62
C LEU A 191 -3.33 -6.51 -23.82
N LEU A 192 -2.93 -6.29 -22.57
CA LEU A 192 -3.53 -5.27 -21.72
C LEU A 192 -3.39 -3.86 -22.33
N ARG A 193 -2.18 -3.47 -22.76
CA ARG A 193 -1.94 -2.16 -23.40
C ARG A 193 -2.74 -1.96 -24.69
N GLN A 194 -3.02 -3.02 -25.45
CA GLN A 194 -3.88 -2.94 -26.65
C GLN A 194 -5.37 -2.75 -26.31
N LYS A 195 -5.82 -3.28 -25.17
CA LYS A 195 -7.25 -3.40 -24.82
C LYS A 195 -7.71 -2.36 -23.80
N ALA A 196 -6.78 -1.76 -23.07
CA ALA A 196 -7.01 -0.77 -22.05
C ALA A 196 -5.98 0.37 -22.10
N ARG A 197 -6.36 1.48 -21.46
CA ARG A 197 -5.48 2.55 -21.02
C ARG A 197 -5.40 2.48 -19.50
N PHE A 198 -4.19 2.40 -18.98
CA PHE A 198 -3.90 2.39 -17.55
C PHE A 198 -3.62 3.81 -17.07
N HIS A 199 -4.12 4.12 -15.88
CA HIS A 199 -3.86 5.33 -15.10
C HIS A 199 -3.40 4.89 -13.71
N ILE A 200 -2.11 5.09 -13.42
CA ILE A 200 -1.46 4.48 -12.26
C ILE A 200 -0.91 5.58 -11.37
N VAL A 201 -1.37 5.61 -10.11
CA VAL A 201 -0.89 6.51 -9.06
C VAL A 201 -0.16 5.67 -8.00
N PRO A 202 1.19 5.55 -8.07
CA PRO A 202 1.93 4.63 -7.21
C PRO A 202 1.89 4.99 -5.73
N ASN A 203 1.77 6.28 -5.41
CA ASN A 203 1.71 6.78 -4.05
C ASN A 203 0.65 7.87 -3.93
N MET A 204 -0.47 7.54 -3.27
CA MET A 204 -1.56 8.47 -3.01
C MET A 204 -1.28 9.44 -1.87
N ASN A 205 -0.25 9.18 -1.04
CA ASN A 205 0.06 9.99 0.13
C ASN A 205 1.58 10.25 0.29
N PRO A 206 2.19 11.03 -0.63
CA PRO A 206 3.62 11.38 -0.54
C PRO A 206 4.00 12.06 0.78
N ASP A 207 3.13 12.93 1.30
CA ASP A 207 3.41 13.70 2.52
C ASP A 207 3.48 12.79 3.75
N GLY A 208 2.44 11.98 3.96
CA GLY A 208 2.42 11.02 5.05
C GLY A 208 3.57 10.01 4.93
N SER A 209 3.94 9.63 3.70
CA SER A 209 5.04 8.70 3.44
C SER A 209 6.37 9.26 3.92
N CYS A 210 6.70 10.49 3.51
CA CYS A 210 7.93 11.19 3.91
C CYS A 210 7.99 11.42 5.43
N ARG A 211 6.84 11.70 6.05
CA ARG A 211 6.70 11.99 7.49
C ARG A 211 6.75 10.77 8.40
N GLY A 212 6.76 9.55 7.85
CA GLY A 212 6.70 8.33 8.65
C GLY A 212 5.35 8.14 9.36
N HIS A 213 4.26 8.55 8.71
CA HIS A 213 2.91 8.30 9.21
C HIS A 213 2.48 6.86 8.89
N LEU A 214 1.48 6.36 9.63
CA LEU A 214 0.76 5.14 9.30
C LEU A 214 -0.37 5.43 8.30
N ARG A 215 -1.29 6.34 8.66
CA ARG A 215 -2.67 6.32 8.12
C ARG A 215 -3.14 7.61 7.50
N THR A 216 -2.47 8.73 7.78
CA THR A 216 -2.97 10.06 7.41
C THR A 216 -1.99 10.90 6.61
N ASN A 217 -2.50 11.85 5.82
CA ASN A 217 -1.69 12.84 5.13
C ASN A 217 -1.12 13.91 6.08
N ALA A 218 -0.53 14.98 5.53
CA ALA A 218 0.13 16.03 6.32
C ALA A 218 -0.76 16.69 7.39
N CYS A 219 -2.08 16.78 7.18
CA CYS A 219 -3.02 17.43 8.11
C CYS A 219 -3.92 16.44 8.87
N GLY A 220 -3.52 15.17 8.97
CA GLY A 220 -4.28 14.17 9.72
C GLY A 220 -5.53 13.64 9.01
N ALA A 221 -5.70 13.89 7.70
CA ALA A 221 -6.81 13.31 6.94
C ALA A 221 -6.52 11.85 6.58
N ASN A 222 -7.46 10.96 6.87
CA ASN A 222 -7.46 9.61 6.31
C ASN A 222 -8.02 9.69 4.88
N LEU A 223 -7.14 9.60 3.87
CA LEU A 223 -7.52 9.78 2.46
C LEU A 223 -8.61 8.79 2.02
N ASN A 224 -8.58 7.56 2.54
CA ASN A 224 -9.61 6.56 2.24
C ASN A 224 -10.92 6.80 3.02
N ARG A 225 -11.17 8.02 3.51
CA ARG A 225 -12.46 8.50 4.03
C ARG A 225 -12.88 9.83 3.38
N GLU A 226 -12.21 10.22 2.29
CA GLU A 226 -12.39 11.55 1.69
C GLU A 226 -13.01 11.47 0.28
N TRP A 227 -13.34 10.28 -0.24
CA TRP A 227 -13.76 10.12 -1.65
C TRP A 227 -15.14 10.69 -1.98
N ALA A 228 -16.03 10.79 -1.00
CA ALA A 228 -17.34 11.40 -1.16
C ALA A 228 -17.22 12.92 -1.41
N GLU A 229 -16.47 13.63 -0.58
CA GLU A 229 -16.36 15.10 -0.57
C GLU A 229 -14.93 15.58 -0.30
N PRO A 230 -13.95 15.27 -1.18
CA PRO A 230 -12.57 15.70 -0.99
C PRO A 230 -12.45 17.20 -1.23
N THR A 231 -11.54 17.85 -0.50
CA THR A 231 -11.34 19.31 -0.58
C THR A 231 -9.87 19.67 -0.75
N ALA A 232 -9.58 20.79 -1.41
CA ALA A 232 -8.22 21.23 -1.67
C ALA A 232 -7.40 21.55 -0.40
N SER A 233 -8.08 21.87 0.71
CA SER A 233 -7.43 22.22 1.98
C SER A 233 -7.19 21.03 2.92
N ARG A 234 -7.81 19.88 2.66
CA ARG A 234 -7.77 18.71 3.55
C ARG A 234 -7.26 17.46 2.85
N SER A 235 -7.72 17.23 1.64
CA SER A 235 -7.50 16.01 0.87
C SER A 235 -7.26 16.34 -0.62
N PRO A 236 -6.32 17.27 -0.95
CA PRO A 236 -6.02 17.63 -2.33
C PRO A 236 -5.57 16.44 -3.18
N GLU A 237 -5.00 15.40 -2.56
CA GLU A 237 -4.56 14.16 -3.19
C GLU A 237 -5.74 13.41 -3.82
N VAL A 238 -6.77 13.16 -3.02
CA VAL A 238 -8.01 12.49 -3.46
C VAL A 238 -8.78 13.39 -4.43
N LEU A 239 -8.82 14.69 -4.18
CA LEU A 239 -9.48 15.65 -5.06
C LEU A 239 -8.87 15.64 -6.46
N ALA A 240 -7.54 15.68 -6.58
CA ALA A 240 -6.83 15.68 -7.85
C ALA A 240 -7.13 14.41 -8.66
N VAL A 241 -6.99 13.24 -8.04
CA VAL A 241 -7.23 11.94 -8.68
C VAL A 241 -8.69 11.80 -9.10
N ARG A 242 -9.64 12.10 -8.20
CA ARG A 242 -11.07 11.99 -8.51
C ARG A 242 -11.50 12.95 -9.62
N ASN A 243 -11.00 14.18 -9.63
CA ASN A 243 -11.28 15.13 -10.70
C ASN A 243 -10.73 14.67 -12.05
N HIS A 244 -9.63 13.94 -12.07
CA HIS A 244 -9.12 13.33 -13.30
C HIS A 244 -10.00 12.14 -13.73
N MET A 245 -10.36 11.24 -12.80
CA MET A 245 -11.33 10.16 -13.04
C MET A 245 -12.67 10.68 -13.60
N ASP A 246 -13.16 11.81 -13.11
CA ASP A 246 -14.38 12.46 -13.61
C ASP A 246 -14.30 12.89 -15.08
N LYS A 247 -13.10 13.24 -15.56
CA LYS A 247 -12.87 13.65 -16.95
C LYS A 247 -12.77 12.46 -17.89
N ILE A 248 -12.08 11.40 -17.46
CA ILE A 248 -11.71 10.29 -18.35
C ILE A 248 -12.55 9.02 -18.18
N GLY A 249 -13.29 8.88 -17.08
CA GLY A 249 -14.04 7.69 -16.73
C GLY A 249 -13.21 6.60 -16.05
N VAL A 250 -13.89 5.61 -15.47
CA VAL A 250 -13.31 4.47 -14.77
C VAL A 250 -14.12 3.21 -15.10
N ASP A 251 -13.48 2.18 -15.66
CA ASP A 251 -14.10 0.88 -15.94
C ASP A 251 -13.74 -0.18 -14.91
N PHE A 252 -12.51 -0.09 -14.41
CA PHE A 252 -11.96 -0.95 -13.39
C PHE A 252 -11.04 -0.13 -12.51
N VAL A 253 -11.09 -0.37 -11.21
CA VAL A 253 -10.15 0.22 -10.27
C VAL A 253 -9.72 -0.77 -9.21
N MET A 254 -8.43 -0.77 -8.91
CA MET A 254 -7.86 -1.46 -7.77
C MET A 254 -7.19 -0.43 -6.85
N ASP A 255 -7.66 -0.40 -5.62
CA ASP A 255 -7.10 0.38 -4.52
C ASP A 255 -6.25 -0.54 -3.66
N VAL A 256 -4.94 -0.36 -3.67
CA VAL A 256 -3.97 -1.30 -3.06
C VAL A 256 -3.54 -0.80 -1.68
N HIS A 257 -3.71 -1.64 -0.68
CA HIS A 257 -3.52 -1.39 0.75
C HIS A 257 -2.74 -2.52 1.42
N GLY A 258 -2.51 -2.37 2.73
CA GLY A 258 -2.06 -3.43 3.61
C GLY A 258 -2.85 -3.49 4.91
N ASP A 259 -3.05 -4.70 5.43
CA ASP A 259 -3.79 -4.94 6.68
C ASP A 259 -2.83 -5.35 7.81
N GLU A 260 -2.98 -4.70 8.96
CA GLU A 260 -2.11 -4.87 10.12
C GLU A 260 -2.33 -6.21 10.84
N ALA A 261 -3.55 -6.74 10.82
CA ALA A 261 -4.00 -7.81 11.71
C ALA A 261 -4.18 -9.17 11.02
N ILE A 262 -4.80 -9.18 9.84
CA ILE A 262 -5.18 -10.38 9.08
C ILE A 262 -3.95 -10.88 8.33
N PRO A 263 -3.44 -12.09 8.63
CA PRO A 263 -2.24 -12.65 7.99
C PRO A 263 -2.58 -13.32 6.65
N HIS A 264 -3.36 -12.64 5.80
CA HIS A 264 -3.73 -13.14 4.48
C HIS A 264 -3.85 -12.00 3.48
N VAL A 265 -3.64 -12.32 2.19
CA VAL A 265 -4.05 -11.43 1.11
C VAL A 265 -5.52 -11.67 0.80
N PHE A 266 -6.31 -10.60 0.70
CA PHE A 266 -7.73 -10.68 0.36
C PHE A 266 -8.21 -9.46 -0.45
N LEU A 267 -9.43 -9.58 -0.98
CA LEU A 267 -10.12 -8.47 -1.64
C LEU A 267 -11.37 -8.10 -0.86
N ALA A 268 -11.51 -6.82 -0.52
CA ALA A 268 -12.77 -6.24 -0.10
C ALA A 268 -13.47 -5.59 -1.31
N GLY A 269 -14.76 -5.89 -1.47
CA GLY A 269 -15.56 -5.42 -2.59
C GLY A 269 -16.39 -4.18 -2.25
N PHE A 270 -17.51 -4.04 -2.98
CA PHE A 270 -18.44 -2.92 -2.89
C PHE A 270 -19.88 -3.42 -2.73
N GLU A 271 -20.08 -4.63 -2.23
CA GLU A 271 -21.38 -5.32 -2.16
C GLU A 271 -22.49 -4.49 -1.49
N GLY A 272 -22.14 -3.66 -0.50
CA GLY A 272 -23.10 -2.86 0.25
C GLY A 272 -23.46 -1.51 -0.39
N ILE A 273 -22.95 -1.16 -1.57
CA ILE A 273 -23.27 0.16 -2.16
C ILE A 273 -24.77 0.32 -2.46
N PRO A 274 -25.31 1.55 -2.41
CA PRO A 274 -26.61 1.84 -3.00
C PRO A 274 -26.61 1.53 -4.51
N ASP A 275 -27.74 1.07 -5.04
CA ASP A 275 -27.93 0.78 -6.47
C ASP A 275 -26.86 -0.15 -7.07
N LEU A 276 -26.53 -1.23 -6.34
CA LEU A 276 -25.57 -2.25 -6.78
C LEU A 276 -25.95 -2.83 -8.15
N ASP A 277 -25.03 -2.73 -9.11
CA ASP A 277 -25.16 -3.40 -10.40
C ASP A 277 -24.69 -4.87 -10.27
N LYS A 278 -25.60 -5.81 -10.53
CA LYS A 278 -25.31 -7.25 -10.49
C LYS A 278 -24.27 -7.67 -11.54
N ALA A 279 -24.17 -6.97 -12.67
CA ALA A 279 -23.15 -7.25 -13.69
C ALA A 279 -21.75 -6.87 -13.19
N GLN A 280 -21.64 -5.71 -12.53
CA GLN A 280 -20.43 -5.21 -11.90
C GLN A 280 -19.95 -6.14 -10.78
N ASP A 281 -20.84 -6.55 -9.86
CA ASP A 281 -20.55 -7.51 -8.78
C ASP A 281 -20.11 -8.87 -9.34
N LYS A 282 -20.76 -9.36 -10.41
CA LYS A 282 -20.38 -10.61 -11.06
C LYS A 282 -18.94 -10.56 -11.61
N LEU A 283 -18.51 -9.43 -12.16
CA LEU A 283 -17.15 -9.25 -12.65
C LEU A 283 -16.13 -9.18 -11.50
N PHE A 284 -16.44 -8.48 -10.41
CA PHE A 284 -15.62 -8.48 -9.20
C PHE A 284 -15.43 -9.89 -8.63
N ARG A 285 -16.52 -10.64 -8.44
CA ARG A 285 -16.46 -12.03 -7.97
C ARG A 285 -15.69 -12.93 -8.92
N ARG A 286 -15.78 -12.69 -10.24
CA ARG A 286 -15.00 -13.41 -11.24
C ARG A 286 -13.50 -13.16 -11.05
N PHE A 287 -13.09 -11.89 -10.90
CA PHE A 287 -11.70 -11.53 -10.63
C PHE A 287 -11.20 -12.23 -9.37
N ARG A 288 -11.91 -12.07 -8.24
CA ARG A 288 -11.59 -12.67 -6.95
C ARG A 288 -11.45 -14.19 -7.01
N ASN A 289 -12.41 -14.87 -7.64
CA ASN A 289 -12.39 -16.34 -7.74
C ASN A 289 -11.27 -16.86 -8.63
N LYS A 290 -10.90 -16.10 -9.67
CA LYS A 290 -9.79 -16.46 -10.55
C LYS A 290 -8.44 -16.25 -9.90
N LEU A 291 -8.28 -15.14 -9.18
CA LEU A 291 -7.06 -14.87 -8.43
C LEU A 291 -6.81 -15.97 -7.39
N ALA A 292 -7.84 -16.37 -6.63
CA ALA A 292 -7.73 -17.48 -5.67
C ALA A 292 -7.42 -18.85 -6.29
N LYS A 293 -7.68 -19.03 -7.58
CA LYS A 293 -7.32 -20.25 -8.30
C LYS A 293 -5.90 -20.19 -8.84
N TYR A 294 -5.42 -18.99 -9.17
CA TYR A 294 -4.19 -18.77 -9.91
C TYR A 294 -3.00 -18.48 -8.98
N SER A 295 -3.20 -17.63 -7.98
CA SER A 295 -2.18 -17.18 -7.05
C SER A 295 -2.28 -17.97 -5.74
N PRO A 296 -1.24 -18.73 -5.35
CA PRO A 296 -1.16 -19.34 -4.03
C PRO A 296 -1.10 -18.32 -2.89
N ASP A 297 -0.75 -17.07 -3.21
CA ASP A 297 -0.66 -15.97 -2.24
C ASP A 297 -2.03 -15.30 -1.99
N PHE A 298 -3.12 -15.76 -2.60
CA PHE A 298 -4.43 -15.14 -2.48
C PHE A 298 -5.53 -16.12 -2.03
N GLN A 299 -6.38 -15.68 -1.12
CA GLN A 299 -7.46 -16.49 -0.54
C GLN A 299 -8.80 -15.74 -0.49
N ARG A 300 -9.86 -16.41 -0.01
CA ARG A 300 -11.24 -15.87 0.08
C ARG A 300 -11.98 -16.17 1.38
N SER A 301 -11.41 -16.95 2.28
CA SER A 301 -12.00 -17.35 3.56
C SER A 301 -11.88 -16.25 4.61
N GLU A 302 -10.74 -15.56 4.65
CA GLU A 302 -10.41 -14.51 5.61
C GLU A 302 -10.48 -13.13 4.93
N GLY A 303 -10.90 -12.11 5.68
CA GLY A 303 -11.06 -10.74 5.19
C GLY A 303 -12.14 -10.00 5.96
N TYR A 304 -12.47 -8.79 5.51
CA TYR A 304 -13.54 -8.00 6.13
C TYR A 304 -14.93 -8.60 5.88
N GLU A 305 -15.83 -8.39 6.84
CA GLU A 305 -17.24 -8.66 6.64
C GLU A 305 -17.80 -7.76 5.55
N ASN A 306 -18.76 -8.27 4.77
CA ASN A 306 -19.42 -7.46 3.76
C ASN A 306 -20.41 -6.50 4.43
N ASP A 307 -20.43 -5.26 3.97
CA ASP A 307 -21.48 -4.31 4.33
C ASP A 307 -22.87 -4.84 3.93
N GLU A 308 -23.87 -4.55 4.76
CA GLU A 308 -25.27 -4.83 4.43
C GLU A 308 -25.72 -4.05 3.18
N PRO A 309 -26.69 -4.58 2.39
CA PRO A 309 -27.13 -3.92 1.16
C PRO A 309 -27.57 -2.46 1.36
N GLY A 310 -26.94 -1.54 0.62
CA GLY A 310 -27.20 -0.11 0.68
C GLY A 310 -26.61 0.62 1.89
N GLN A 311 -25.82 -0.06 2.73
CA GLN A 311 -25.21 0.51 3.95
C GLN A 311 -23.71 0.80 3.80
N ALA A 312 -23.11 0.55 2.64
CA ALA A 312 -21.69 0.78 2.44
C ALA A 312 -21.31 2.27 2.57
N ASN A 313 -20.18 2.52 3.22
CA ASN A 313 -19.68 3.87 3.41
C ASN A 313 -19.08 4.42 2.11
N LEU A 314 -19.78 5.37 1.48
CA LEU A 314 -19.34 6.06 0.26
C LEU A 314 -18.16 7.03 0.47
N ALA A 315 -17.68 7.20 1.69
CA ALA A 315 -16.42 7.90 1.94
C ALA A 315 -15.18 7.06 1.56
N LEU A 316 -15.33 5.72 1.49
CA LEU A 316 -14.30 4.77 1.06
C LEU A 316 -14.14 4.79 -0.46
N ALA A 317 -12.90 4.69 -0.95
CA ALA A 317 -12.57 4.69 -2.38
C ALA A 317 -13.35 3.62 -3.13
N THR A 318 -13.23 2.36 -2.70
CA THR A 318 -13.81 1.21 -3.40
C THR A 318 -15.31 1.37 -3.63
N ASN A 319 -16.03 1.75 -2.56
CA ASN A 319 -17.48 1.98 -2.60
C ASN A 319 -17.84 3.18 -3.47
N GLN A 320 -17.15 4.31 -3.30
CA GLN A 320 -17.45 5.53 -4.03
C GLN A 320 -17.22 5.38 -5.52
N LEU A 321 -16.11 4.74 -5.91
CA LEU A 321 -15.74 4.54 -7.30
C LEU A 321 -16.68 3.54 -7.99
N ALA A 322 -17.07 2.48 -7.27
CA ALA A 322 -18.10 1.56 -7.73
C ALA A 322 -19.45 2.26 -7.93
N TYR A 323 -19.86 3.09 -6.97
CA TYR A 323 -21.14 3.81 -7.02
C TYR A 323 -21.17 4.87 -8.13
N ARG A 324 -20.15 5.74 -8.18
CA ARG A 324 -20.06 6.91 -9.05
C ARG A 324 -19.88 6.56 -10.52
N TYR A 325 -19.04 5.57 -10.83
CA TYR A 325 -18.66 5.23 -12.20
C TYR A 325 -19.23 3.91 -12.69
N LYS A 326 -19.88 3.12 -11.81
CA LYS A 326 -20.26 1.73 -12.10
C LYS A 326 -19.05 0.86 -12.50
N ALA A 327 -17.86 1.23 -12.03
CA ALA A 327 -16.59 0.56 -12.29
C ALA A 327 -16.43 -0.72 -11.47
N VAL A 328 -15.83 -1.77 -12.03
CA VAL A 328 -15.44 -2.93 -11.22
C VAL A 328 -14.33 -2.49 -10.24
N SER A 329 -14.70 -2.30 -8.98
CA SER A 329 -13.85 -1.70 -7.95
C SER A 329 -13.44 -2.73 -6.92
N MET A 330 -12.26 -2.60 -6.32
CA MET A 330 -11.85 -3.45 -5.21
C MET A 330 -10.73 -2.82 -4.39
N THR A 331 -10.74 -3.13 -3.10
CA THR A 331 -9.57 -2.95 -2.24
C THR A 331 -8.78 -4.26 -2.20
N LEU A 332 -7.49 -4.19 -2.52
CA LEU A 332 -6.54 -5.30 -2.32
C LEU A 332 -5.79 -5.07 -1.01
N GLU A 333 -5.91 -6.02 -0.09
CA GLU A 333 -5.25 -5.98 1.20
C GLU A 333 -4.12 -7.02 1.24
N MET A 334 -2.93 -6.58 1.64
CA MET A 334 -1.73 -7.42 1.82
C MET A 334 -1.28 -7.39 3.29
N PRO A 335 -0.82 -8.51 3.88
CA PRO A 335 -0.52 -8.54 5.30
C PRO A 335 0.78 -7.81 5.66
N PHE A 336 0.80 -7.08 6.78
CA PHE A 336 2.06 -6.65 7.43
C PHE A 336 2.81 -7.83 8.08
N LYS A 337 2.07 -8.86 8.48
CA LYS A 337 2.58 -10.11 9.04
C LYS A 337 3.15 -10.98 7.91
N ASP A 338 2.62 -12.18 7.75
CA ASP A 338 2.86 -13.08 6.64
C ASP A 338 1.52 -13.44 5.98
N HIS A 339 1.56 -14.23 4.92
CA HIS A 339 0.41 -14.96 4.40
C HIS A 339 0.44 -16.39 4.94
N ASP A 340 -0.44 -16.70 5.89
CA ASP A 340 -0.40 -17.96 6.66
C ASP A 340 -0.60 -19.22 5.80
N ASP A 341 -1.28 -19.10 4.66
CA ASP A 341 -1.47 -20.23 3.74
C ASP A 341 -0.15 -20.63 3.04
N MET A 342 0.81 -19.70 2.92
CA MET A 342 2.12 -19.87 2.28
C MET A 342 3.20 -19.02 2.97
N PRO A 343 3.64 -19.41 4.18
CA PRO A 343 4.53 -18.58 4.98
C PRO A 343 5.99 -18.60 4.47
N ASP A 344 6.69 -17.48 4.63
CA ASP A 344 8.14 -17.34 4.47
C ASP A 344 8.76 -16.93 5.81
N PHE A 345 9.27 -17.89 6.57
CA PHE A 345 9.86 -17.62 7.89
C PHE A 345 11.09 -16.71 7.90
N LYS A 346 11.66 -16.36 6.73
CA LYS A 346 12.81 -15.45 6.63
C LYS A 346 12.39 -14.01 6.37
N ARG A 347 11.28 -13.78 5.66
CA ARG A 347 10.87 -12.43 5.23
C ARG A 347 9.40 -12.09 5.50
N ALA A 348 8.61 -13.09 5.82
CA ALA A 348 7.17 -13.07 5.87
C ALA A 348 6.60 -12.48 4.56
N TRP A 349 5.57 -11.63 4.63
CA TRP A 349 5.19 -10.83 3.48
C TRP A 349 6.28 -9.80 3.16
N SER A 350 6.59 -9.63 1.87
CA SER A 350 7.81 -8.93 1.43
C SER A 350 7.58 -8.07 0.17
N PRO A 351 8.50 -7.13 -0.12
CA PRO A 351 8.54 -6.40 -1.38
C PRO A 351 8.42 -7.30 -2.61
N GLU A 352 9.17 -8.39 -2.66
CA GLU A 352 9.20 -9.31 -3.79
C GLU A 352 7.85 -10.02 -3.98
N ARG A 353 7.21 -10.44 -2.88
CA ARG A 353 5.87 -11.06 -2.94
C ARG A 353 4.79 -10.05 -3.35
N SER A 354 4.89 -8.80 -2.87
CA SER A 354 4.01 -7.71 -3.31
C SER A 354 4.10 -7.49 -4.82
N LYS A 355 5.32 -7.47 -5.38
CA LYS A 355 5.55 -7.37 -6.83
C LYS A 355 5.00 -8.57 -7.61
N HIS A 356 5.22 -9.79 -7.14
CA HIS A 356 4.71 -10.99 -7.79
C HIS A 356 3.18 -11.04 -7.78
N LEU A 357 2.54 -10.66 -6.68
CA LEU A 357 1.09 -10.55 -6.60
C LEU A 357 0.54 -9.56 -7.64
N ALA A 358 1.25 -8.46 -7.91
CA ALA A 358 0.89 -7.54 -8.98
C ALA A 358 0.88 -8.21 -10.36
N HIS A 359 1.86 -9.08 -10.62
CA HIS A 359 1.86 -9.87 -11.84
C HIS A 359 0.63 -10.78 -11.89
N ASP A 360 0.31 -11.50 -10.81
CA ASP A 360 -0.84 -12.40 -10.78
C ASP A 360 -2.16 -11.64 -11.03
N CYS A 361 -2.36 -10.49 -10.38
CA CYS A 361 -3.50 -9.60 -10.62
C CYS A 361 -3.62 -9.16 -12.08
N LEU A 362 -2.52 -8.75 -12.72
CA LEU A 362 -2.51 -8.36 -14.13
C LEU A 362 -2.81 -9.53 -15.07
N ALA A 363 -2.36 -10.75 -14.75
CA ALA A 363 -2.72 -11.94 -15.52
C ALA A 363 -4.22 -12.22 -15.47
N ILE A 364 -4.83 -12.10 -14.29
CA ILE A 364 -6.28 -12.26 -14.13
C ILE A 364 -7.05 -11.16 -14.86
N LEU A 365 -6.60 -9.90 -14.75
CA LEU A 365 -7.20 -8.78 -15.47
C LEU A 365 -7.19 -9.02 -16.98
N ALA A 366 -6.07 -9.48 -17.54
CA ALA A 366 -5.94 -9.78 -18.96
C ALA A 366 -6.91 -10.89 -19.42
N GLU A 367 -7.14 -11.90 -18.58
CA GLU A 367 -8.07 -13.00 -18.89
C GLU A 367 -9.53 -12.54 -19.01
N MET A 368 -9.90 -11.45 -18.33
CA MET A 368 -11.27 -10.93 -18.33
C MET A 368 -11.41 -9.56 -18.98
N ILE A 369 -10.36 -9.00 -19.58
CA ILE A 369 -10.32 -7.62 -20.09
C ILE A 369 -11.45 -7.32 -21.08
N ASP A 370 -11.80 -8.27 -21.95
CA ASP A 370 -12.86 -8.09 -22.95
C ASP A 370 -14.28 -8.11 -22.36
N GLN A 371 -14.44 -8.56 -21.10
CA GLN A 371 -15.72 -8.58 -20.37
C GLN A 371 -15.96 -7.30 -19.57
N LEU A 372 -14.92 -6.52 -19.31
CA LEU A 372 -15.05 -5.24 -18.63
C LEU A 372 -15.83 -4.25 -19.51
N PRO A 373 -16.65 -3.38 -18.89
CA PRO A 373 -17.34 -2.31 -19.61
C PRO A 373 -16.34 -1.39 -20.31
N VAL A 374 -16.84 -0.63 -21.28
CA VAL A 374 -16.12 0.48 -21.88
C VAL A 374 -16.99 1.71 -21.63
N SER A 375 -16.68 2.44 -20.57
CA SER A 375 -17.36 3.66 -20.17
C SER A 375 -16.79 4.79 -21.02
N GLY A 376 -17.44 5.09 -22.15
CA GLY A 376 -17.04 6.18 -23.03
C GLY A 376 -18.15 7.20 -23.21
N LYS A 377 -17.95 8.40 -22.64
CA LYS A 377 -18.05 9.59 -23.50
C LYS A 377 -16.85 9.50 -24.44
N GLU A 378 -17.08 9.64 -25.74
CA GLU A 378 -15.96 9.69 -26.70
C GLU A 378 -15.00 10.82 -26.27
N LEU A 379 -13.75 10.46 -25.97
CA LEU A 379 -12.66 11.42 -25.89
C LEU A 379 -12.44 11.92 -27.32
N GLY A 380 -12.99 13.10 -27.61
CA GLY A 380 -12.88 13.79 -28.89
C GLY A 380 -11.54 14.48 -29.09
#